data_AF-A0A4R4D4L8-F1
#
_entry.id   AF-A0A4R4D4L8-F1
#
_cell.length_a   1.000
_cell.length_b   1.000
_cell.length_c   1.000
_cell.angle_alpha   90.00
_cell.angle_beta   90.00
_cell.angle_gamma   90.00
#
_symmetry.space_group_name_H-M   'P 1'
#
loop_
_entity.id
_entity.type
_entity.pdbx_description
1 polymer ?
#
loop_
_entity_poly.entity_id
_entity_poly.type
_entity_poly.pdbx_seq_one_letter_code
_entity_poly.pdbx_strand_id
1 'polypeptide(L)' 'MPHADWNALTDDQQLALSREALRRAAETVADHAEVLAEEMAQGTLADRGGPDALRLFAAVLRATNRDAFGPIGRA' A
#
# COMPACT_ATOMS: atom_id res chain seq x y z
N MET A 1 8.71 -19.10 16.24
CA MET A 1 7.83 -19.76 15.26
C MET A 1 8.70 -20.07 14.04
N PRO A 2 8.88 -21.33 13.65
CA PRO A 2 9.60 -21.62 12.41
C PRO A 2 8.79 -21.02 11.25
N HIS A 3 9.43 -20.21 10.41
CA HIS A 3 8.84 -19.78 9.14
C HIS A 3 8.66 -21.04 8.29
N ALA A 4 7.43 -21.30 7.82
CA ALA A 4 7.23 -22.31 6.79
C ALA A 4 8.12 -21.94 5.59
N ASP A 5 8.89 -22.91 5.08
CA ASP A 5 9.67 -22.70 3.87
C ASP A 5 8.72 -22.29 2.75
N TRP A 6 9.02 -21.17 2.10
CA TRP A 6 8.20 -20.61 1.02
C TRP A 6 7.94 -21.64 -0.08
N ASN A 7 8.96 -22.44 -0.40
CA ASN A 7 8.89 -23.45 -1.45
C ASN A 7 8.07 -24.69 -1.03
N ALA A 8 7.70 -24.82 0.25
CA ALA A 8 6.82 -25.87 0.73
C ALA A 8 5.32 -25.49 0.62
N LEU A 9 5.02 -24.24 0.29
CA LEU A 9 3.65 -23.77 0.07
C LEU A 9 3.19 -24.08 -1.36
N THR A 10 1.90 -24.39 -1.52
CA THR A 10 1.27 -24.49 -2.85
C THR A 10 1.29 -23.14 -3.58
N ASP A 11 1.23 -23.15 -4.90
CA ASP A 11 1.17 -21.93 -5.72
C ASP A 11 0.04 -20.99 -5.30
N ASP A 12 -1.14 -21.53 -4.95
CA ASP A 12 -2.28 -20.75 -4.48
C ASP A 12 -1.99 -20.03 -3.14
N GLN A 13 -1.29 -20.72 -2.22
CA GLN A 13 -0.86 -20.13 -0.94
C GLN A 13 0.21 -19.06 -1.14
N GLN A 14 1.19 -19.32 -2.00
CA GLN A 14 2.22 -18.34 -2.36
C GLN A 14 1.59 -17.10 -3.02
N LEU A 15 0.64 -17.30 -3.93
CA LEU A 15 -0.08 -16.22 -4.58
C LEU A 15 -0.91 -15.41 -3.58
N ALA A 16 -1.64 -16.06 -2.68
CA ALA A 16 -2.44 -15.39 -1.65
C ALA A 16 -1.55 -14.53 -0.73
N LEU A 17 -0.42 -15.06 -0.27
CA LEU A 17 0.53 -14.33 0.56
C LEU A 17 1.17 -13.17 -0.19
N SER A 18 1.52 -13.36 -1.47
CA SER A 18 2.10 -12.30 -2.31
C SER A 18 1.12 -11.15 -2.53
N ARG A 19 -0.16 -11.46 -2.79
CA ARG A 19 -1.23 -10.48 -2.92
C ARG A 19 -1.44 -9.69 -1.64
N GLU A 20 -1.46 -10.37 -0.50
CA GLU A 20 -1.60 -9.73 0.80
C GLU A 20 -0.39 -8.86 1.16
N ALA A 21 0.82 -9.31 0.84
CA ALA A 21 2.04 -8.52 1.03
C ALA A 21 2.01 -7.25 0.16
N LEU A 22 1.61 -7.37 -1.10
CA LEU A 22 1.47 -6.24 -2.01
C LEU A 22 0.38 -5.27 -1.53
N ARG A 23 -0.75 -5.80 -1.03
CA ARG A 23 -1.84 -4.98 -0.46
C ARG A 23 -1.34 -4.12 0.70
N ARG A 24 -0.59 -4.71 1.63
CA ARG A 24 -0.01 -3.99 2.79
C ARG A 24 1.05 -2.98 2.37
N ALA A 25 1.88 -3.32 1.39
CA ALA A 25 2.89 -2.42 0.86
C ALA A 25 2.24 -1.18 0.21
N ALA A 26 1.19 -1.38 -0.59
CA ALA A 26 0.44 -0.30 -1.22
C ALA A 26 -0.22 0.63 -0.18
N GLU A 27 -0.81 0.08 0.88
CA GLU A 27 -1.36 0.86 2.00
C GLU A 27 -0.27 1.70 2.68
N THR A 28 0.86 1.10 3.01
CA THR A 28 1.99 1.79 3.66
C THR A 28 2.52 2.94 2.82
N VAL A 29 2.65 2.74 1.50
CA VAL A 29 3.11 3.79 0.57
C VAL A 29 2.10 4.93 0.46
N ALA A 30 0.80 4.63 0.42
CA ALA A 30 -0.24 5.64 0.39
C ALA A 30 -0.23 6.50 1.67
N ASP A 31 -0.08 5.88 2.84
CA ASP A 31 -0.02 6.60 4.11
C ASP A 31 1.22 7.51 4.18
N HIS A 32 2.38 7.03 3.71
CA HIS A 32 3.59 7.86 3.63
C HIS A 32 3.45 9.04 2.68
N ALA A 33 2.75 8.87 1.55
CA ALA A 33 2.48 9.98 0.64
C ALA A 33 1.61 11.06 1.31
N GLU A 34 0.64 10.67 2.13
CA GLU A 34 -0.18 11.63 2.89
C GLU A 34 0.62 12.39 3.94
N VAL A 35 1.47 11.70 4.71
CA VAL A 35 2.36 12.34 5.68
C VAL A 35 3.24 13.38 4.99
N LEU A 36 3.86 13.02 3.86
CA LEU A 36 4.67 13.97 3.09
C LEU A 36 3.87 15.15 2.56
N ALA A 37 2.62 14.94 2.13
CA ALA A 37 1.73 16.01 1.70
C ALA A 37 1.40 16.97 2.84
N GLU A 38 1.22 16.46 4.06
CA GLU A 38 0.95 17.27 5.23
C GLU A 38 2.17 18.12 5.62
N GLU A 39 3.37 17.51 5.66
CA GLU A 39 4.63 18.23 5.90
C GLU A 39 4.85 19.34 4.86
N MET A 40 4.60 19.06 3.57
CA MET A 40 4.67 20.11 2.53
C MET A 40 3.64 21.23 2.74
N ALA A 41 2.40 20.88 3.10
CA ALA A 41 1.35 21.87 3.35
C ALA A 41 1.64 22.77 4.56
N GLN A 42 2.34 22.22 5.57
CA GLN A 42 2.80 22.96 6.74
C GLN A 42 4.09 23.76 6.48
N GLY A 43 4.72 23.59 5.31
CA GLY A 43 5.95 24.27 4.93
C GLY A 43 7.21 23.71 5.60
N THR A 44 7.12 22.55 6.27
CA THR A 44 8.28 21.84 6.86
C THR A 44 9.11 21.13 5.79
N LEU A 45 8.50 20.81 4.64
CA LEU A 45 9.15 20.21 3.48
C LEU A 45 9.01 21.13 2.25
N ALA A 46 10.10 21.26 1.47
CA ALA A 46 10.10 22.08 0.26
C ALA A 46 9.15 21.50 -0.81
N ASP A 47 8.25 22.34 -1.32
CA ASP A 47 7.32 21.97 -2.39
C ASP A 47 8.07 21.76 -3.73
N ARG A 48 7.97 20.54 -4.30
CA ARG A 48 8.51 20.17 -5.61
C ARG A 48 7.49 19.53 -6.56
N GLY A 49 6.20 19.74 -6.32
CA GLY A 49 5.14 19.10 -7.10
C GLY A 49 3.75 19.19 -6.48
N GLY A 50 3.62 19.86 -5.35
CA GLY A 50 2.41 20.14 -4.62
C GLY A 50 2.00 19.01 -3.67
N PRO A 51 1.47 19.33 -2.48
CA PRO A 51 0.88 18.34 -1.58
C PRO A 51 -0.31 17.60 -2.23
N ASP A 52 -1.00 18.24 -3.17
CA ASP A 52 -2.14 17.64 -3.88
C ASP A 52 -1.74 16.49 -4.80
N ALA A 53 -0.53 16.52 -5.38
CA ALA A 53 -0.04 15.41 -6.19
C ALA A 53 0.20 14.16 -5.35
N LEU A 54 0.73 14.33 -4.13
CA LEU A 54 0.94 13.23 -3.18
C LEU A 54 -0.38 12.65 -2.67
N ARG A 55 -1.36 13.51 -2.38
CA ARG A 55 -2.73 13.07 -2.02
C ARG A 55 -3.40 12.31 -3.16
N LEU A 56 -3.27 12.79 -4.39
CA LEU A 56 -3.78 12.10 -5.58
C LEU A 56 -3.12 10.72 -5.74
N PHE A 57 -1.80 10.65 -5.58
CA PHE A 57 -1.06 9.39 -5.65
C PHE A 57 -1.55 8.38 -4.59
N ALA A 58 -1.70 8.81 -3.33
CA ALA A 58 -2.26 7.97 -2.27
C ALA A 58 -3.67 7.47 -2.60
N ALA A 59 -4.54 8.35 -3.12
CA ALA A 59 -5.89 7.99 -3.51
C ALA A 59 -5.92 6.95 -4.65
N VAL A 60 -5.09 7.13 -5.68
CA VAL A 60 -4.98 6.18 -6.80
C VAL A 60 -4.46 4.82 -6.33
N LEU A 61 -3.44 4.80 -5.47
CA LEU A 61 -2.94 3.56 -4.87
C LEU A 61 -4.04 2.80 -4.13
N ARG A 62 -4.80 3.47 -3.26
CA ARG A 62 -5.88 2.83 -2.50
C ARG A 62 -7.04 2.36 -3.39
N ALA A 63 -7.40 3.11 -4.41
CA ALA A 63 -8.41 2.71 -5.38
C ALA A 63 -7.97 1.44 -6.14
N THR A 64 -6.76 1.45 -6.68
CA THR A 64 -6.19 0.32 -7.42
C THR A 64 -6.09 -0.93 -6.53
N ASN A 65 -5.66 -0.75 -5.28
CA ASN A 65 -5.51 -1.85 -4.32
C ASN A 65 -6.88 -2.46 -3.95
N ARG A 66 -7.91 -1.63 -3.76
CA ARG A 66 -9.29 -2.09 -3.51
C ARG A 66 -9.86 -2.84 -4.70
N ASP A 67 -9.64 -2.35 -5.92
CA ASP A 67 -10.14 -2.99 -7.13
C ASP A 67 -9.41 -4.30 -7.44
N ALA A 68 -8.10 -4.36 -7.20
CA ALA A 68 -7.28 -5.54 -7.47
C ALA A 68 -7.48 -6.69 -6.47
N PHE A 69 -7.77 -6.39 -5.19
CA PHE A 69 -7.82 -7.41 -4.13
C PHE A 69 -9.15 -7.50 -3.37
N GLY A 70 -10.11 -6.61 -3.66
CA GLY A 70 -11.45 -6.61 -3.06
C GLY A 70 -11.46 -6.36 -1.54
N PRO A 71 -12.65 -6.20 -0.93
CA PRO A 71 -12.78 -6.25 0.52
C PRO A 71 -12.45 -7.66 1.02
N ILE A 72 -11.60 -7.75 2.06
CA ILE A 72 -11.33 -9.01 2.75
C ILE A 72 -12.65 -9.48 3.37
N GLY A 73 -13.32 -10.44 2.73
CA GLY A 73 -14.41 -11.18 3.34
C GLY A 73 -13.85 -11.92 4.54
N ARG A 74 -14.17 -11.45 5.76
CA ARG A 74 -14.03 -12.28 6.96
C ARG A 74 -15.08 -13.39 6.85
N ALA A 75 -14.64 -14.59 6.47
CA ALA A 75 -15.40 -15.82 6.62
C ALA A 75 -15.32 -16.33 8.06
#